data_AF-E3BM89-F1
#
_entry.id   AF-E3BM89-F1
#
_cell.length_a   1.000
_cell.length_b   1.000
_cell.length_c   1.000
_cell.angle_alpha   90.00
_cell.angle_beta   90.00
_cell.angle_gamma   90.00
#
_symmetry.space_group_name_H-M   'P 1'
#
loop_
_entity.id
_entity.type
_entity.pdbx_description
1 polymer ?
#
loop_
_entity_poly.entity_id
_entity_poly.type
_entity_poly.pdbx_seq_one_letter_code
_entity_poly.pdbx_strand_id
1 'polypeptide(L)'
;MELISFALLGILIVISPGADFILVVRNTLTKGKEHGLATAAGVSLAICIHIAYSLLGISYLISQNTWLFYLIKYLGAGYLIYVGIKGL
;
A
#
# COMPACT_ATOMS: atom_id res chain seq x y z
N MET A 1 -17.38 -5.91 -23.32
CA MET A 1 -17.50 -6.11 -21.85
C MET A 1 -16.16 -5.92 -21.16
N GLU A 2 -15.07 -6.53 -21.62
CA GLU A 2 -13.73 -6.40 -21.01
C GLU A 2 -13.19 -4.96 -20.90
N LEU A 3 -13.33 -4.14 -21.96
CA LEU A 3 -12.80 -2.77 -21.97
C LEU A 3 -13.46 -1.86 -20.91
N ILE A 4 -14.76 -2.05 -20.68
CA ILE A 4 -15.53 -1.26 -19.71
C ILE A 4 -15.12 -1.65 -18.29
N SER A 5 -14.96 -2.95 -18.01
CA SER A 5 -14.48 -3.43 -16.71
C SER A 5 -13.06 -2.94 -16.40
N PHE A 6 -12.16 -2.96 -17.39
CA PHE A 6 -10.81 -2.40 -17.24
C PHE A 6 -10.82 -0.89 -16.99
N ALA A 7 -11.63 -0.14 -17.73
CA ALA A 7 -11.78 1.29 -17.53
C ALA A 7 -12.34 1.60 -16.12
N LEU A 8 -13.35 0.86 -15.67
CA LEU A 8 -13.96 1.03 -14.35
C LEU A 8 -12.95 0.73 -13.23
N LEU A 9 -12.19 -0.36 -13.34
CA LEU A 9 -11.14 -0.72 -12.40
C LEU A 9 -10.01 0.32 -12.38
N GLY A 10 -9.59 0.81 -13.55
CA GLY A 10 -8.58 1.85 -13.66
C GLY A 10 -8.99 3.15 -12.97
N ILE A 11 -10.25 3.56 -13.15
CA ILE A 11 -10.83 4.74 -12.48
C ILE A 11 -10.85 4.53 -10.96
N LEU A 12 -11.28 3.37 -10.48
CA LEU A 12 -11.29 3.06 -9.04
C LEU A 12 -9.89 3.12 -8.41
N ILE A 13 -8.87 2.62 -9.12
CA ILE A 13 -7.47 2.67 -8.67
C ILE A 13 -6.95 4.10 -8.59
N VAL A 14 -7.25 4.94 -9.60
CA VAL A 14 -6.81 6.34 -9.64
C VAL A 14 -7.50 7.19 -8.56
N ILE A 15 -8.78 6.90 -8.28
CA ILE A 15 -9.58 7.64 -7.29
C ILE A 15 -9.23 7.25 -5.86
N SER A 16 -8.64 6.07 -5.61
CA SER A 16 -8.29 5.63 -4.26
C SER A 16 -6.91 6.16 -3.87
N PRO A 17 -6.80 7.31 -3.15
CA PRO A 17 -5.53 7.67 -2.54
C PRO A 17 -5.13 6.54 -1.60
N GLY A 18 -3.95 5.96 -1.84
CA GLY A 18 -3.44 4.87 -1.02
C GLY A 18 -3.26 5.30 0.45
N ALA A 19 -3.13 4.31 1.34
CA ALA A 19 -2.94 4.55 2.77
C ALA A 19 -1.75 5.50 3.06
N ASP A 20 -0.69 5.41 2.27
CA ASP A 20 0.51 6.25 2.39
C ASP A 20 0.21 7.73 2.12
N PHE A 21 -0.60 8.02 1.10
CA PHE A 21 -0.99 9.39 0.76
C PHE A 21 -1.86 10.00 1.87
N ILE A 22 -2.84 9.22 2.36
CA ILE A 22 -3.70 9.65 3.46
C ILE A 22 -2.86 9.94 4.71
N LEU A 23 -1.86 9.09 5.02
CA LEU A 23 -0.98 9.28 6.16
C LEU A 23 -0.15 10.56 6.05
N VAL A 24 0.45 10.83 4.89
CA VAL A 24 1.24 12.04 4.64
C VAL A 24 0.35 13.28 4.74
N VAL A 25 -0.82 13.27 4.10
CA VAL A 25 -1.78 14.38 4.16
C VAL A 25 -2.25 14.62 5.59
N ARG A 26 -2.62 13.57 6.33
CA ARG A 26 -3.06 13.66 7.72
C ARG A 26 -1.96 14.25 8.61
N ASN A 27 -0.73 13.77 8.52
CA ASN A 27 0.38 14.33 9.31
C ASN A 27 0.71 15.77 8.89
N THR A 28 0.59 16.11 7.61
CA THR A 28 0.76 17.49 7.11
C THR A 28 -0.30 18.42 7.69
N LEU A 29 -1.57 18.00 7.70
CA LEU A 29 -2.71 18.81 8.16
C LEU A 29 -2.78 18.92 9.69
N THR A 30 -2.41 17.86 10.42
CA THR A 30 -2.54 17.82 11.89
C THR A 30 -1.29 18.32 12.63
N LYS A 31 -0.09 18.09 12.07
CA LYS A 31 1.18 18.40 12.74
C LYS A 31 2.01 19.44 11.98
N GLY A 32 1.61 19.82 10.76
CA GLY A 32 2.29 20.82 9.95
C GLY A 32 3.17 20.22 8.85
N LYS A 33 3.64 21.09 7.94
CA LYS A 33 4.37 20.70 6.72
C LYS A 33 5.65 19.92 6.99
N GLU A 34 6.40 20.24 8.03
CA GLU A 34 7.66 19.56 8.35
C GLU A 34 7.44 18.08 8.70
N HIS A 35 6.41 17.79 9.49
CA HIS A 35 6.02 16.41 9.81
C HIS A 35 5.46 15.66 8.60
N GLY A 36 4.78 16.37 7.70
CA GLY A 36 4.38 15.84 6.39
C GLY A 36 5.57 15.38 5.55
N LEU A 37 6.59 16.24 5.42
CA LEU A 37 7.83 15.92 4.69
C LEU A 37 8.58 14.75 5.33
N ALA A 38 8.71 14.74 6.66
CA ALA A 38 9.35 13.63 7.37
C ALA A 38 8.60 12.30 7.14
N THR A 39 7.26 12.33 7.13
CA THR A 39 6.43 11.16 6.82
C THR A 39 6.66 10.69 5.39
N ALA A 40 6.67 11.60 4.42
CA ALA A 40 6.89 11.27 3.01
C ALA A 40 8.30 10.69 2.75
N ALA A 41 9.32 11.22 3.43
CA ALA A 41 10.68 10.70 3.38
C ALA A 41 10.76 9.28 3.97
N GLY A 42 10.11 9.05 5.11
CA GLY A 42 10.02 7.74 5.74
C GLY A 42 9.32 6.71 4.85
N VAL A 43 8.19 7.08 4.25
CA VAL A 43 7.46 6.23 3.27
C VAL A 43 8.35 5.90 2.07
N SER A 44 9.02 6.89 1.50
CA SER A 44 9.93 6.68 0.35
C SER A 44 11.06 5.72 0.70
N LEU A 45 11.66 5.87 1.88
CA LEU A 45 12.72 4.98 2.35
C LEU A 45 12.21 3.54 2.55
N ALA A 46 11.02 3.39 3.14
CA ALA A 46 10.39 2.09 3.33
C ALA A 46 10.11 1.40 1.98
N ILE A 47 9.63 2.14 0.98
CA ILE A 47 9.41 1.63 -0.38
C ILE A 47 10.74 1.21 -1.02
N CYS A 48 11.82 1.99 -0.87
CA CYS A 48 13.14 1.60 -1.38
C CYS A 48 13.64 0.30 -0.76
N ILE A 49 13.50 0.13 0.55
CA ILE A 49 13.85 -1.12 1.24
C ILE A 49 12.97 -2.27 0.73
N HIS A 50 11.67 -2.01 0.54
CA HIS A 50 10.72 -2.99 -0.01
C HIS A 50 11.11 -3.50 -1.39
N ILE A 51 11.44 -2.57 -2.28
CA ILE A 51 11.91 -2.87 -3.64
C ILE A 51 13.22 -3.64 -3.59
N ALA A 52 14.17 -3.23 -2.73
CA ALA A 52 15.46 -3.89 -2.60
C ALA A 52 15.30 -5.37 -2.22
N TYR A 53 14.53 -5.69 -1.18
CA TYR A 53 14.33 -7.09 -0.79
C TYR A 53 13.46 -7.88 -1.79
N SER A 54 12.54 -7.21 -2.48
CA SER A 54 11.74 -7.84 -3.54
C SER A 54 12.64 -8.24 -4.73
N LEU A 55 13.61 -7.39 -5.10
CA LEU A 55 14.63 -7.68 -6.11
C LEU A 55 15.57 -8.80 -5.67
N LEU A 56 15.88 -8.92 -4.38
CA LEU A 56 16.64 -10.04 -3.82
C LEU A 56 15.88 -11.38 -3.90
N GLY A 57 14.64 -11.41 -4.40
CA GLY A 57 13.91 -12.64 -4.69
C GLY A 57 13.14 -13.20 -3.50
N ILE A 58 13.02 -12.47 -2.39
CA ILE A 58 12.18 -12.87 -1.26
C ILE A 58 10.72 -13.05 -1.72
N SER A 59 10.24 -12.16 -2.59
CA SER A 59 8.90 -12.24 -3.19
C SER A 59 8.73 -13.49 -4.07
N TYR A 60 9.80 -13.95 -4.72
CA TYR A 60 9.79 -15.18 -5.52
C TYR A 60 9.74 -16.43 -4.62
N LEU A 61 10.49 -16.45 -3.52
CA LEU A 61 10.45 -17.54 -2.54
C LEU A 61 9.07 -17.69 -1.88
N ILE A 62 8.39 -16.57 -1.60
CA ILE A 62 7.03 -16.57 -1.07
C ILE A 62 6.04 -17.08 -2.12
N SER A 63 6.22 -16.73 -3.39
CA SER A 63 5.36 -17.16 -4.51
C SER A 63 5.45 -18.68 -4.79
N GLN A 64 6.62 -19.29 -4.57
CA GLN A 64 6.82 -20.74 -4.70
C GLN A 64 5.92 -21.54 -3.75
N ASN A 65 5.63 -21.01 -2.56
CA ASN A 65 4.73 -21.66 -1.61
C ASN A 65 3.34 -21.02 -1.67
N THR A 66 2.43 -21.67 -2.40
CA THR A 66 1.05 -21.23 -2.59
C THR A 66 0.31 -20.99 -1.27
N TRP A 67 0.54 -21.82 -0.25
CA TRP A 67 -0.08 -21.64 1.06
C TRP A 67 0.39 -20.36 1.76
N LEU A 68 1.69 -20.10 1.74
CA LEU A 68 2.29 -18.92 2.36
C LEU A 68 1.85 -17.63 1.65
N PHE A 69 1.78 -17.66 0.32
CA PHE A 69 1.27 -16.55 -0.48
C PHE A 69 -0.18 -16.21 -0.13
N TYR A 70 -1.07 -17.20 -0.08
CA TYR A 70 -2.48 -16.97 0.29
C TYR A 70 -2.61 -16.47 1.72
N LEU A 71 -1.86 -17.03 2.67
CA LEU A 71 -1.88 -16.61 4.06
C LEU A 71 -1.52 -15.12 4.20
N ILE A 72 -0.40 -14.70 3.62
CA ILE A 72 0.05 -13.29 3.67
C ILE A 72 -0.97 -12.39 2.95
N LYS A 73 -1.49 -12.83 1.79
CA LYS A 73 -2.50 -12.08 1.03
C LYS A 73 -3.78 -11.84 1.84
N TYR A 74 -4.33 -12.88 2.48
CA TYR A 74 -5.56 -12.75 3.25
C TYR A 74 -5.34 -12.00 4.57
N LEU A 75 -4.18 -12.17 5.22
CA LEU A 75 -3.81 -11.36 6.40
C LEU A 75 -3.70 -9.87 6.04
N GLY A 76 -3.05 -9.55 4.93
CA GLY A 76 -2.93 -8.17 4.43
C GLY A 76 -4.29 -7.56 4.07
N ALA A 77 -5.16 -8.33 3.40
CA ALA A 77 -6.52 -7.90 3.10
C ALA A 77 -7.34 -7.64 4.37
N GLY A 78 -7.26 -8.54 5.36
CA GLY A 78 -7.92 -8.36 6.65
C GLY A 78 -7.40 -7.14 7.41
N TYR A 79 -6.08 -6.90 7.38
CA TYR A 79 -5.47 -5.72 7.98
C TYR A 79 -5.93 -4.42 7.30
N LEU A 80 -6.02 -4.39 5.97
CA LEU A 80 -6.52 -3.21 5.24
C LEU A 80 -8.00 -2.95 5.52
N ILE A 81 -8.82 -4.00 5.63
CA ILE A 81 -10.23 -3.86 6.05
C ILE A 81 -10.28 -3.26 7.47
N TYR A 82 -9.47 -3.79 8.39
CA TYR A 82 -9.39 -3.27 9.76
C TYR A 82 -8.98 -1.79 9.79
N VAL A 83 -7.91 -1.41 9.09
CA VAL A 83 -7.45 -0.02 9.01
C VAL A 83 -8.50 0.88 8.34
N GLY A 84 -9.14 0.40 7.27
CA GLY A 84 -10.22 1.10 6.59
C GLY A 84 -11.44 1.36 7.50
N ILE A 85 -11.84 0.36 8.29
CA ILE A 85 -12.93 0.51 9.27
C ILE A 85 -12.52 1.40 10.44
N LYS A 86 -11.28 1.24 10.93
CA LYS A 86 -10.78 2.02 12.06
C LYS A 86 -10.63 3.50 11.73
N GLY A 87 -10.56 3.82 10.43
CA GLY A 87 -10.37 5.18 9.93
C GLY A 87 -8.98 5.66 10.31
N LEU A 88 -8.10 5.79 9.33
CA LEU A 88 -6.86 6.54 9.54
C LEU A 88 -7.17 7.97 10.03
#